data_AF-A0A7R9ZK69-F1
#
_entry.id   AF-A0A7R9ZK69-F1
#
_cell.length_a   1.000
_cell.length_b   1.000
_cell.length_c   1.000
_cell.angle_alpha   90.00
_cell.angle_beta   90.00
_cell.angle_gamma   90.00
#
_symmetry.space_group_name_H-M   'P 1'
#
loop_
_entity.id
_entity.type
_entity.pdbx_description
1 polymer ?
#
loop_
_entity_poly.entity_id
_entity_poly.type
_entity_poly.pdbx_seq_one_letter_code
_entity_poly.pdbx_strand_id
1 'polypeptide(L)'
;MVSIGLPEKAAILIDHLGLGSRGAEYLFVDPTNKIYDKLYLNRGVKETFFTPSTPYAFLERFLKPGGMNEFGEVMSKWNKAIFIPPKQSQAFLQGGTFVFDQQQTLLAHYDESTGAHSDIDHVIAIAKASSPPSS
;
A
#
# COMPACT_ATOMS: atom_id res chain seq x y z
N MET A 1 7.23 6.45 0.38
CA MET A 1 6.32 5.34 0.74
C MET A 1 7.03 4.42 1.72
N VAL A 2 6.38 4.08 2.83
CA VAL A 2 6.84 3.02 3.74
C VAL A 2 6.03 1.77 3.46
N SER A 3 6.68 0.63 3.24
CA SER A 3 6.01 -0.64 2.97
C SER A 3 6.54 -1.74 3.91
N ILE A 4 5.70 -2.75 4.17
CA ILE A 4 6.09 -3.94 4.93
C ILE A 4 6.75 -4.93 3.99
N GLY A 5 7.89 -5.51 4.37
CA GLY A 5 8.50 -6.59 3.61
C GLY A 5 10.01 -6.63 3.70
N LEU A 6 10.63 -7.54 2.95
CA LEU A 6 12.08 -7.61 2.86
C LEU A 6 12.59 -6.57 1.85
N PRO A 7 13.79 -5.97 2.04
CA PRO A 7 14.40 -5.04 1.09
C PRO A 7 14.50 -5.60 -0.33
N GLU A 8 14.74 -6.91 -0.47
CA GLU A 8 14.75 -7.62 -1.75
C GLU A 8 13.43 -7.48 -2.53
N LYS A 9 12.29 -7.40 -1.83
CA LYS A 9 10.97 -7.22 -2.44
C LYS A 9 10.77 -5.80 -2.95
N ALA A 10 11.37 -4.80 -2.29
CA ALA A 10 11.38 -3.44 -2.83
C ALA A 10 12.20 -3.32 -4.10
N ALA A 11 13.34 -3.99 -4.20
CA ALA A 11 14.12 -3.96 -5.44
C ALA A 11 13.30 -4.49 -6.63
N ILE A 12 12.57 -5.57 -6.43
CA ILE A 12 11.64 -6.13 -7.42
C ILE A 12 10.52 -5.14 -7.76
N LEU A 13 9.94 -4.48 -6.76
CA LEU A 13 8.88 -3.50 -6.98
C LEU A 13 9.39 -2.24 -7.72
N ILE A 14 10.59 -1.76 -7.38
CA ILE A 14 11.23 -0.61 -8.02
C ILE A 14 11.50 -0.89 -9.50
N ASP A 15 12.04 -2.07 -9.80
CA ASP A 15 12.27 -2.54 -11.17
C ASP A 15 10.95 -2.67 -11.93
N HIS A 16 9.95 -3.30 -11.32
CA HIS A 16 8.63 -3.49 -11.90
C HIS A 16 7.92 -2.17 -12.24
N LEU A 17 8.03 -1.18 -11.37
CA LEU A 17 7.44 0.15 -11.54
C LEU A 17 8.29 1.08 -12.42
N GLY A 18 9.48 0.66 -12.86
CA GLY A 18 10.37 1.47 -13.70
C GLY A 18 10.88 2.74 -13.01
N LEU A 19 11.03 2.74 -11.68
CA LEU A 19 11.42 3.93 -10.90
C LEU A 19 12.92 4.29 -11.02
N GLY A 20 13.69 3.48 -11.78
CA GLY A 20 15.10 3.69 -12.03
C GLY A 20 15.97 3.71 -10.77
N SER A 21 17.16 4.31 -10.86
CA SER A 21 18.15 4.34 -9.77
C SER A 21 17.69 5.09 -8.52
N ARG A 22 16.67 5.96 -8.66
CA ARG A 22 16.13 6.77 -7.55
C ARG A 22 14.97 6.10 -6.81
N GLY A 23 14.49 4.94 -7.26
CA GLY A 23 13.37 4.24 -6.63
C GLY A 23 13.60 3.93 -5.14
N ALA A 24 14.85 3.69 -4.74
CA ALA A 24 15.23 3.45 -3.35
C ALA A 24 15.10 4.70 -2.45
N GLU A 25 15.13 5.91 -3.01
CA GLU A 25 14.86 7.15 -2.27
C GLU A 25 13.37 7.27 -1.89
N TYR A 26 12.48 6.69 -2.71
CA TYR A 26 11.04 6.83 -2.56
C TYR A 26 10.37 5.68 -1.81
N LEU A 27 11.05 4.54 -1.67
CA LEU A 27 10.51 3.34 -1.03
C LEU A 27 11.39 2.90 0.13
N PHE A 28 10.89 3.12 1.34
CA PHE A 28 11.46 2.54 2.55
C PHE A 28 10.72 1.25 2.89
N VAL A 29 11.45 0.16 3.12
CA VAL A 29 10.86 -1.11 3.54
C VAL A 29 11.16 -1.36 5.00
N ASP A 30 10.13 -1.65 5.78
CA ASP A 30 10.23 -2.03 7.17
C ASP A 30 10.11 -3.56 7.33
N PRO A 31 11.23 -4.31 7.30
CA PRO A 31 11.21 -5.77 7.40
C PRO A 31 10.74 -6.28 8.76
N THR A 32 10.75 -5.42 9.78
CA THR A 32 10.41 -5.79 11.15
C THR A 32 9.04 -5.29 11.59
N ASN A 33 8.31 -4.57 10.72
CA ASN A 33 7.02 -3.96 11.04
C ASN A 33 7.07 -2.93 12.19
N LYS A 34 8.27 -2.42 12.55
CA LYS A 34 8.47 -1.50 13.67
C LYS A 34 7.76 -0.15 13.47
N ILE A 35 7.81 0.42 12.27
CA ILE A 35 7.16 1.68 11.94
C ILE A 35 5.64 1.48 11.98
N TYR A 36 5.14 0.41 11.37
CA TYR A 36 3.71 0.08 11.39
C TYR A 36 3.16 -0.13 12.81
N ASP A 37 3.94 -0.77 13.69
CA ASP A 37 3.58 -0.94 15.10
C ASP A 37 3.60 0.39 15.87
N LYS A 38 4.44 1.35 15.46
CA LYS A 38 4.53 2.67 16.09
C LYS A 38 3.53 3.69 15.56
N LEU A 39 3.08 3.56 14.31
CA LEU A 39 2.11 4.47 13.72
C LEU A 39 0.69 4.23 14.24
N TYR A 40 0.43 3.11 14.93
CA TYR A 40 -0.90 2.72 15.42
C TYR A 40 -1.96 2.75 14.31
N LEU A 41 -1.58 2.33 13.09
CA LEU A 41 -2.48 2.25 11.95
C LEU A 41 -3.72 1.42 12.28
N ASN A 42 -4.84 1.80 11.69
CA ASN A 42 -6.10 1.10 11.88
C ASN A 42 -5.95 -0.38 11.50
N ARG A 43 -6.53 -1.23 12.34
CA ARG A 43 -6.53 -2.69 12.20
C ARG A 43 -7.98 -3.17 12.17
N GLY A 44 -8.65 -3.07 11.02
CA GLY A 44 -10.01 -3.59 10.85
C GLY A 44 -10.64 -3.15 9.52
N VAL A 45 -11.42 -3.95 8.79
CA VAL A 45 -12.46 -4.82 9.34
C VAL A 45 -12.47 -6.21 8.69
N LYS A 46 -12.81 -7.18 9.53
CA LYS A 46 -13.04 -8.62 9.28
C LYS A 46 -13.98 -8.96 8.12
N GLU A 47 -14.83 -8.05 7.63
CA GLU A 47 -15.86 -8.43 6.66
C GLU A 47 -15.44 -8.45 5.19
N THR A 48 -14.56 -7.54 4.72
CA THR A 48 -14.30 -7.42 3.26
C THR A 48 -13.22 -8.36 2.74
N PHE A 49 -12.24 -8.73 3.58
CA PHE A 49 -11.18 -9.67 3.18
C PHE A 49 -11.37 -11.10 3.70
N PHE A 50 -12.20 -11.30 4.74
CA PHE A 50 -12.32 -12.57 5.47
C PHE A 50 -13.75 -13.06 5.70
N THR A 51 -14.72 -12.63 4.90
CA THR A 51 -15.89 -13.50 4.73
C THR A 51 -15.45 -14.73 3.90
N PRO A 52 -15.90 -15.96 4.23
CA PRO A 52 -15.73 -17.13 3.37
C PRO A 52 -16.23 -16.88 1.93
N SER A 53 -16.94 -15.78 1.68
CA SER A 53 -17.22 -15.28 0.35
C SER A 53 -16.00 -14.82 -0.46
N THR A 54 -14.76 -14.74 0.03
CA THR A 54 -13.62 -14.45 -0.86
C THR A 54 -13.34 -15.63 -1.80
N PRO A 55 -13.13 -16.88 -1.33
CA PRO A 55 -13.11 -18.05 -2.20
C PRO A 55 -14.39 -18.21 -3.02
N TYR A 56 -15.57 -17.99 -2.44
CA TYR A 56 -16.84 -18.15 -3.18
C TYR A 56 -17.12 -17.02 -4.17
N ALA A 57 -16.69 -15.77 -3.94
CA ALA A 57 -16.81 -14.67 -4.88
C ALA A 57 -15.77 -14.78 -5.99
N PHE A 58 -14.56 -15.27 -5.68
CA PHE A 58 -13.63 -15.72 -6.71
C PHE A 58 -14.25 -16.86 -7.51
N LEU A 59 -14.81 -17.89 -6.87
CA LEU A 59 -15.45 -19.04 -7.53
C LEU A 59 -16.65 -18.61 -8.38
N GLU A 60 -17.54 -17.75 -7.89
CA GLU A 60 -18.65 -17.16 -8.64
C GLU A 60 -18.16 -16.31 -9.82
N ARG A 61 -17.03 -15.62 -9.66
CA ARG A 61 -16.37 -14.87 -10.73
C ARG A 61 -15.68 -15.78 -11.74
N PHE A 62 -15.13 -16.93 -11.32
CA PHE A 62 -14.61 -18.01 -12.18
C PHE A 62 -15.73 -18.67 -13.00
N LEU A 63 -16.93 -18.81 -12.44
CA LEU A 63 -18.10 -19.41 -13.09
C LEU A 63 -18.79 -18.48 -14.10
N LYS A 64 -18.48 -17.17 -14.08
CA LYS A 64 -19.00 -16.20 -15.06
C LYS A 64 -18.13 -16.16 -16.32
N PRO A 65 -18.71 -16.20 -17.54
CA PRO A 65 -17.93 -16.03 -18.78
C PRO A 65 -17.18 -14.70 -18.78
N GLY A 66 -15.85 -14.75 -18.90
CA GLY A 66 -14.98 -13.57 -18.90
C GLY A 66 -14.67 -12.97 -17.52
N GLY A 67 -15.20 -13.52 -16.42
CA GLY A 67 -14.97 -12.99 -15.06
C GLY A 67 -13.51 -13.06 -14.61
N MET A 68 -12.72 -13.92 -15.24
CA MET A 68 -11.28 -14.09 -15.02
C MET A 68 -10.39 -13.28 -15.97
N ASN A 69 -10.94 -12.61 -16.99
CA ASN A 69 -10.11 -11.89 -17.96
C ASN A 69 -9.41 -10.69 -17.32
N GLU A 70 -10.18 -9.83 -16.63
CA GLU A 70 -9.62 -8.69 -15.89
C GLU A 70 -8.70 -9.14 -14.76
N PHE A 71 -9.08 -10.19 -14.02
CA PHE A 71 -8.26 -10.72 -12.94
C PHE A 71 -6.95 -11.32 -13.48
N GLY A 72 -7.01 -12.06 -14.59
CA GLY A 72 -5.86 -12.62 -15.28
C GLY A 72 -4.94 -11.54 -15.85
N GLU A 73 -5.50 -10.46 -16.41
CA GLU A 73 -4.71 -9.32 -16.88
C GLU A 73 -4.01 -8.59 -15.73
N VAL A 74 -4.70 -8.35 -14.62
CA VAL A 74 -4.10 -7.73 -13.43
C VAL A 74 -3.02 -8.65 -12.85
N MET A 75 -3.33 -9.93 -12.64
CA MET A 75 -2.36 -10.89 -12.10
C MET A 75 -1.16 -11.11 -13.04
N SER A 76 -1.37 -11.03 -14.35
CA SER A 76 -0.29 -11.09 -15.35
C SER A 76 0.61 -9.86 -15.27
N LYS A 77 0.05 -8.66 -15.13
CA LYS A 77 0.82 -7.42 -14.91
C LYS A 77 1.63 -7.50 -13.62
N TRP A 78 1.05 -8.01 -12.54
CA TRP A 78 1.69 -8.05 -11.22
C TRP A 78 2.46 -9.36 -10.93
N ASN A 79 2.59 -10.27 -11.89
CA ASN A 79 3.11 -11.63 -11.67
C ASN A 79 4.50 -11.68 -10.99
N LYS A 80 5.35 -10.67 -11.23
CA LYS A 80 6.68 -10.53 -10.65
C LYS A 80 6.69 -9.80 -9.30
N ALA A 81 5.62 -9.08 -8.97
CA ALA A 81 5.52 -8.19 -7.81
C ALA A 81 4.33 -8.53 -6.87
N ILE A 82 3.80 -9.76 -6.94
CA ILE A 82 2.86 -10.28 -5.94
C ILE A 82 3.65 -10.73 -4.71
N PHE A 83 3.34 -10.12 -3.57
CA PHE A 83 3.96 -10.44 -2.29
C PHE A 83 2.91 -10.95 -1.30
N ILE A 84 3.05 -12.20 -0.88
CA ILE A 84 2.21 -12.77 0.17
C ILE A 84 2.86 -12.40 1.51
N PRO A 85 2.15 -11.67 2.39
CA PRO A 85 2.70 -11.27 3.68
C PRO A 85 2.97 -12.52 4.56
N PRO A 86 4.09 -12.55 5.29
CA PRO A 86 4.48 -13.70 6.11
C PRO A 86 3.57 -13.96 7.31
N LYS A 87 2.80 -12.96 7.77
CA LYS A 87 1.81 -13.11 8.85
C LYS A 87 0.42 -12.73 8.34
N GLN A 88 -0.59 -13.56 8.58
CA GLN A 88 -1.98 -13.24 8.21
C GLN A 88 -2.48 -11.94 8.85
N SER A 89 -1.99 -11.58 10.04
CA SER A 89 -2.32 -10.31 10.70
C SER A 89 -1.90 -9.08 9.90
N GLN A 90 -0.90 -9.18 9.01
CA GLN A 90 -0.45 -8.09 8.15
C GLN A 90 -1.43 -7.81 7.01
N ALA A 91 -2.28 -8.77 6.63
CA ALA A 91 -3.33 -8.55 5.65
C ALA A 91 -4.46 -7.64 6.17
N PHE A 92 -4.51 -7.36 7.47
CA PHE A 92 -5.50 -6.49 8.11
C PHE A 92 -4.97 -5.08 8.41
N LEU A 93 -3.71 -4.80 8.04
CA LEU A 93 -3.13 -3.47 8.24
C LEU A 93 -3.69 -2.54 7.17
N GLN A 94 -4.36 -1.48 7.62
CA GLN A 94 -4.77 -0.40 6.75
C GLN A 94 -3.61 0.57 6.52
N GLY A 95 -3.68 1.26 5.39
CA GLY A 95 -2.72 2.29 5.04
C GLY A 95 -2.95 3.58 5.84
N GLY A 96 -2.19 4.58 5.46
CA GLY A 96 -2.34 5.94 5.93
C GLY A 96 -1.35 6.83 5.21
N THR A 97 -1.66 8.11 5.15
CA THR A 97 -0.80 9.13 4.55
C THR A 97 -0.32 10.08 5.62
N PHE A 98 0.99 10.24 5.71
CA PHE A 98 1.63 11.10 6.70
C PHE A 98 2.57 12.06 5.97
N VAL A 99 2.49 13.35 6.33
CA VAL A 99 3.40 14.39 5.86
C VAL A 99 4.11 14.98 7.06
N PHE A 100 5.43 14.96 7.01
CA PHE A 100 6.30 15.50 8.05
C PHE A 100 7.17 16.61 7.47
N ASP A 101 7.35 17.68 8.23
CA ASP A 101 8.40 18.67 8.03
C ASP A 101 9.31 18.66 9.25
N GLN A 102 10.51 18.10 9.08
CA GLN A 102 11.46 17.82 10.15
C GLN A 102 10.81 17.02 11.30
N GLN A 103 10.60 17.64 12.46
CA GLN A 103 9.98 17.02 13.64
C GLN A 103 8.48 17.33 13.76
N GLN A 104 7.91 18.13 12.86
CA GLN A 104 6.50 18.48 12.86
C GLN A 104 5.71 17.56 11.94
N THR A 105 4.58 17.05 12.44
CA THR A 105 3.58 16.37 11.61
C THR A 105 2.63 17.42 11.02
N LEU A 106 2.60 17.53 9.69
CA LEU A 106 1.71 18.43 8.96
C LEU A 106 0.39 17.76 8.59
N LEU A 107 0.45 16.45 8.31
CA LEU A 107 -0.72 15.62 8.04
C LEU A 107 -0.51 14.24 8.66
N ALA A 108 -1.54 13.75 9.35
CA ALA A 108 -1.67 12.35 9.72
C ALA A 108 -3.07 11.89 9.32
N HIS A 109 -3.15 11.18 8.21
CA HIS A 109 -4.37 10.54 7.74
C HIS A 109 -4.23 9.03 7.92
N TYR A 110 -5.24 8.45 8.53
CA TYR A 110 -5.37 7.02 8.71
C TYR A 110 -6.48 6.55 7.78
N ASP A 111 -6.19 5.59 6.91
CA ASP A 111 -7.24 5.05 6.05
C ASP A 111 -8.30 4.39 6.94
N GLU A 112 -9.56 4.83 6.81
CA GLU A 112 -10.66 4.33 7.65
C GLU A 112 -11.12 2.93 7.21
N SER A 113 -10.95 2.63 5.92
CA SER A 113 -11.32 1.38 5.27
C SER A 113 -10.39 1.11 4.08
N THR A 114 -10.39 -0.11 3.57
CA THR A 114 -9.69 -0.43 2.30
C THR A 114 -10.25 0.43 1.18
N GLY A 115 -9.39 1.23 0.54
CA GLY A 115 -9.78 2.13 -0.57
C GLY A 115 -10.20 3.53 -0.13
N ALA A 116 -10.35 3.80 1.18
CA ALA A 116 -10.57 5.14 1.71
C ALA A 116 -9.23 5.87 1.91
N HIS A 117 -8.53 6.10 0.80
CA HIS A 117 -7.23 6.76 0.79
C HIS A 117 -7.37 8.28 0.85
N SER A 118 -6.30 8.95 1.29
CA SER A 118 -6.20 10.41 1.25
C SER A 118 -6.30 10.95 -0.18
N ASP A 119 -6.90 12.13 -0.32
CA ASP A 119 -6.85 12.90 -1.56
C ASP A 119 -5.39 13.33 -1.85
N ILE A 120 -4.83 12.82 -2.94
CA ILE A 120 -3.42 13.03 -3.29
C ILE A 120 -3.12 14.50 -3.62
N ASP A 121 -4.07 15.24 -4.20
CA ASP A 121 -3.86 16.63 -4.55
C ASP A 121 -3.74 17.49 -3.30
N HIS A 122 -4.58 17.21 -2.30
CA HIS A 122 -4.51 17.84 -0.99
C HIS A 122 -3.18 17.52 -0.26
N VAL A 123 -2.75 16.26 -0.29
CA VAL A 123 -1.46 15.84 0.29
C VAL A 123 -0.29 16.59 -0.34
N ILE A 124 -0.26 16.69 -1.67
CA ILE A 124 0.78 17.41 -2.41
C ILE A 124 0.76 18.91 -2.07
N ALA A 125 -0.43 19.52 -1.95
CA ALA A 125 -0.56 20.93 -1.59
C ALA A 125 0.05 21.22 -0.21
N ILE A 126 -0.24 20.38 0.79
CA ILE A 126 0.35 20.50 2.14
C ILE A 126 1.88 20.38 2.08
N ALA A 127 2.40 19.37 1.37
CA ALA A 127 3.84 19.14 1.28
C ALA A 127 4.60 20.28 0.57
N LYS A 128 3.98 20.93 -0.41
CA LYS A 128 4.57 22.10 -1.09
C LYS A 128 4.56 23.34 -0.21
N ALA A 129 3.52 23.54 0.59
CA ALA A 129 3.40 24.70 1.46
C ALA A 129 4.45 24.74 2.58
N SER A 130 5.03 23.60 2.95
CA SER A 130 6.08 23.51 3.97
C SER A 130 7.50 23.66 3.44
N SER A 131 7.70 23.63 2.12
CA SER A 131 9.03 23.84 1.54
C SER A 131 9.36 25.33 1.54
N PRO A 132 10.52 25.77 2.07
CA PRO A 132 10.93 27.18 1.92
C PRO A 132 11.05 27.53 0.43
N PRO A 133 10.73 28.78 0.03
CA PRO A 133 10.91 29.19 -1.36
C PRO A 133 12.36 28.98 -1.76
N SER A 134 12.57 28.32 -2.89
CA SER A 134 13.88 28.13 -3.50
C SER A 134 14.54 29.50 -3.72
N SER A 135 15.62 29.76 -2.99
CA SER A 135 16.49 30.92 -3.14
C SER A 135 17.16 30.99 -4.50
#